data_AF-A0A9W6TJD2-F1
#
_entry.id   AF-A0A9W6TJD2-F1
#
_cell.length_a   1.000
_cell.length_b   1.000
_cell.length_c   1.000
_cell.angle_alpha   90.00
_cell.angle_beta   90.00
_cell.angle_gamma   90.00
#
_symmetry.space_group_name_H-M   'P 1'
#
loop_
_entity.id
_entity.type
_entity.pdbx_description
1 polymer ?
#
loop_
_entity_poly.entity_id
_entity_poly.type
_entity_poly.pdbx_seq_one_letter_code
_entity_poly.pdbx_strand_id
1 'polypeptide(L)'
;MKLSRPNALGVFTSLVLASSACATATAVPMSAVQVFDEDSCSGAPLQVVFSPAADCSTLRPDTNCSLESQEQGLFASGNCTDDPRKFAASAFGDSPYVLVKLYTPDTNCETLEGISAYRVDNGCHPTIAAGTSFQADWSDTTPSLKLFADESCTSSPVFQLELSIDSSECIGGSMKLRVNADLSSSSTGSAN
;
A
#
# COMPACT_ATOMS: atom_id res chain seq x y z
N MET A 1 38.40 -66.24 -18.36
CA MET A 1 38.36 -66.10 -16.87
C MET A 1 38.94 -64.74 -16.50
N LYS A 2 38.22 -64.00 -15.63
CA LYS A 2 38.65 -62.90 -14.72
C LYS A 2 39.46 -61.73 -15.30
N LEU A 3 38.86 -60.55 -15.48
CA LEU A 3 38.65 -59.44 -14.50
C LEU A 3 39.93 -58.62 -14.24
N SER A 4 39.95 -57.36 -14.65
CA SER A 4 40.13 -56.21 -13.73
C SER A 4 39.95 -54.86 -14.43
N ARG A 5 39.06 -54.01 -13.91
CA ARG A 5 38.93 -52.57 -14.18
C ARG A 5 39.75 -51.81 -13.12
N PRO A 6 40.37 -50.69 -13.49
CA PRO A 6 40.33 -49.49 -12.64
C PRO A 6 40.17 -48.22 -13.50
N ASN A 7 39.90 -47.03 -13.01
CA ASN A 7 39.22 -46.49 -11.84
C ASN A 7 39.02 -45.00 -12.20
N ALA A 8 37.94 -44.38 -11.74
CA ALA A 8 37.57 -43.02 -12.09
C ALA A 8 38.46 -41.95 -11.42
N LEU A 9 38.74 -40.85 -12.13
CA LEU A 9 39.02 -39.50 -11.60
C LEU A 9 38.51 -38.55 -12.71
N GLY A 10 37.47 -37.72 -12.55
CA GLY A 10 37.04 -37.01 -11.36
C GLY A 10 37.50 -35.54 -11.48
N VAL A 11 36.99 -34.80 -12.47
CA VAL A 11 37.18 -33.34 -12.56
C VAL A 11 35.81 -32.70 -12.36
N PHE A 12 35.45 -32.50 -11.09
CA PHE A 12 34.35 -31.62 -10.72
C PHE A 12 34.93 -30.21 -10.60
N THR A 13 34.75 -29.41 -11.64
CA THR A 13 34.92 -27.95 -11.59
C THR A 13 33.87 -27.38 -10.64
N SER A 14 34.29 -27.05 -9.42
CA SER A 14 33.46 -26.37 -8.42
C SER A 14 33.14 -24.95 -8.88
N LEU A 15 31.91 -24.71 -9.34
CA LEU A 15 31.36 -23.38 -9.58
C LEU A 15 30.99 -22.78 -8.21
N VAL A 16 31.83 -21.88 -7.70
CA VAL A 16 31.54 -21.13 -6.46
C VAL A 16 30.47 -20.09 -6.80
N LEU A 17 29.21 -20.41 -6.50
CA LEU A 17 28.13 -19.42 -6.47
C LEU A 17 28.44 -18.45 -5.31
N ALA A 18 28.89 -17.26 -5.64
CA ALA A 18 28.95 -16.15 -4.70
C ALA A 18 27.52 -15.83 -4.28
N SER A 19 27.09 -16.37 -3.15
CA SER A 19 25.86 -16.00 -2.47
C SER A 19 26.00 -14.54 -2.05
N SER A 20 25.49 -13.63 -2.88
CA SER A 20 25.22 -12.24 -2.51
C SER A 20 24.28 -12.26 -1.32
N ALA A 21 24.83 -12.05 -0.12
CA ALA A 21 24.06 -11.77 1.07
C ALA A 21 23.31 -10.45 0.79
N CYS A 22 22.05 -10.56 0.38
CA CYS A 22 21.15 -9.43 0.39
C CYS A 22 21.10 -8.98 1.86
N ALA A 23 21.69 -7.83 2.17
CA ALA A 23 21.52 -7.22 3.47
C ALA A 23 20.01 -7.11 3.67
N THR A 24 19.46 -7.91 4.59
CA THR A 24 18.08 -7.78 5.01
C THR A 24 18.02 -6.44 5.74
N ALA A 25 17.62 -5.39 5.03
CA ALA A 25 17.18 -4.16 5.67
C ALA A 25 16.12 -4.60 6.68
N THR A 26 16.43 -4.46 7.96
CA THR A 26 15.47 -4.73 9.03
C THR A 26 14.30 -3.80 8.80
N ALA A 27 13.19 -4.36 8.33
CA ALA A 27 11.98 -3.61 8.10
C ALA A 27 11.53 -3.02 9.45
N VAL A 28 11.37 -1.69 9.49
CA VAL A 28 10.96 -0.99 10.71
C VAL A 28 9.45 -1.21 10.86
N PRO A 29 8.98 -1.73 12.00
CA PRO A 29 7.55 -1.91 12.22
C PRO A 29 6.86 -0.53 12.19
N MET A 30 5.77 -0.45 11.44
CA MET A 30 4.91 0.73 11.34
C MET A 30 3.55 0.41 11.96
N SER A 31 2.90 1.39 12.56
CA SER A 31 1.48 1.24 12.85
C SER A 31 0.71 1.13 11.54
N ALA A 32 -0.41 0.44 11.56
CA ALA A 32 -1.35 0.32 10.46
C ALA A 32 -2.76 0.53 11.01
N VAL A 33 -3.39 1.66 10.69
CA VAL A 33 -4.74 1.98 11.15
C VAL A 33 -5.68 1.82 9.97
N GLN A 34 -6.58 0.84 10.06
CA GLN A 34 -7.64 0.62 9.07
C GLN A 34 -8.87 1.42 9.49
N VAL A 35 -9.49 2.14 8.56
CA VAL A 35 -10.63 3.04 8.80
C VAL A 35 -11.85 2.53 8.02
N PHE A 36 -13.00 2.50 8.67
CA PHE A 36 -14.26 1.94 8.19
C PHE A 36 -15.41 2.93 8.43
N ASP A 37 -16.48 2.78 7.65
CA ASP A 37 -17.78 3.45 7.80
C ASP A 37 -18.77 2.67 8.68
N GLU A 38 -18.38 1.51 9.19
CA GLU A 38 -19.19 0.65 10.05
C GLU A 38 -18.44 0.13 11.28
N ASP A 39 -19.17 -0.07 12.37
CA ASP A 39 -18.66 -0.48 13.69
C ASP A 39 -18.21 -1.95 13.77
N SER A 40 -18.44 -2.71 12.71
CA SER A 40 -18.02 -4.10 12.61
C SER A 40 -16.56 -4.25 12.16
N CYS A 41 -15.95 -3.18 11.61
CA CYS A 41 -14.64 -3.21 10.94
C CYS A 41 -14.53 -4.37 9.93
N SER A 42 -15.63 -4.64 9.22
CA SER A 42 -15.72 -5.76 8.29
C SER A 42 -15.53 -5.31 6.84
N GLY A 43 -15.13 -6.25 5.97
CA GLY A 43 -14.88 -5.95 4.56
C GLY A 43 -13.64 -5.08 4.32
N ALA A 44 -13.63 -4.39 3.18
CA ALA A 44 -12.51 -3.54 2.78
C ALA A 44 -12.63 -2.15 3.44
N PRO A 45 -11.59 -1.69 4.15
CA PRO A 45 -11.60 -0.37 4.78
C PRO A 45 -11.70 0.76 3.73
N LEU A 46 -12.15 1.94 4.16
CA LEU A 46 -12.07 3.17 3.36
C LEU A 46 -10.61 3.59 3.14
N GLN A 47 -9.83 3.54 4.22
CA GLN A 47 -8.46 4.02 4.27
C GLN A 47 -7.61 3.12 5.16
N VAL A 48 -6.32 2.95 4.83
CA VAL A 48 -5.33 2.42 5.77
C VAL A 48 -4.18 3.42 5.90
N VAL A 49 -3.89 3.87 7.11
CA VAL A 49 -2.80 4.82 7.39
C VAL A 49 -1.66 4.10 8.09
N PHE A 50 -0.45 4.26 7.55
CA PHE A 50 0.77 3.71 8.12
C PHE A 50 1.71 4.80 8.58
N SER A 51 2.16 4.70 9.83
CA SER A 51 3.04 5.68 10.46
C SER A 51 4.37 5.03 10.85
N PRO A 52 5.51 5.45 10.28
CA PRO A 52 6.82 4.86 10.55
C PRO A 52 7.38 5.21 11.94
N ALA A 53 6.83 6.21 12.63
CA ALA A 53 7.28 6.68 13.94
C ALA A 53 6.44 6.16 15.12
N ALA A 54 5.47 5.29 14.88
CA ALA A 54 4.59 4.79 15.93
C ALA A 54 5.22 3.61 16.68
N ASP A 55 5.15 3.64 18.01
CA ASP A 55 5.63 2.54 18.85
C ASP A 55 4.66 1.35 18.80
N CYS A 56 5.01 0.38 17.94
CA CYS A 56 4.28 -0.87 17.79
C CYS A 56 4.35 -1.81 19.01
N SER A 57 5.14 -1.50 20.04
CA SER A 57 5.19 -2.33 21.25
C SER A 57 3.95 -2.19 22.14
N THR A 58 3.23 -1.07 22.00
CA THR A 58 2.05 -0.74 22.82
C THR A 58 0.74 -0.84 22.05
N LEU A 59 0.79 -0.76 20.72
CA LEU A 59 -0.35 -0.98 19.83
C LEU A 59 -0.76 -2.44 19.89
N ARG A 60 -2.01 -2.66 20.29
CA ARG A 60 -2.66 -3.97 20.20
C ARG A 60 -3.74 -3.91 19.12
N PRO A 61 -3.96 -5.00 18.38
CA PRO A 61 -5.11 -5.15 17.50
C PRO A 61 -6.39 -4.74 18.24
N ASP A 62 -7.01 -3.65 17.79
CA ASP A 62 -8.31 -3.27 18.33
C ASP A 62 -9.38 -4.17 17.70
N THR A 63 -9.74 -5.22 18.42
CA THR A 63 -10.79 -6.16 18.01
C THR A 63 -12.19 -5.61 18.20
N ASN A 64 -12.34 -4.48 18.89
CA ASN A 64 -13.65 -3.87 19.17
C ASN A 64 -14.01 -2.76 18.18
N CYS A 65 -13.16 -2.49 17.18
CA CYS A 65 -13.42 -1.47 16.16
C CYS A 65 -13.78 -0.11 16.79
N SER A 66 -13.09 0.24 17.88
CA SER A 66 -13.53 1.28 18.81
C SER A 66 -12.74 2.58 18.69
N LEU A 67 -11.73 2.59 17.83
CA LEU A 67 -10.93 3.78 17.57
C LEU A 67 -11.66 4.69 16.57
N GLU A 68 -12.05 5.86 17.07
CA GLU A 68 -12.13 7.15 16.37
C GLU A 68 -13.48 7.77 15.98
N SER A 69 -13.41 9.11 15.96
CA SER A 69 -14.29 10.12 15.37
C SER A 69 -15.78 9.81 15.26
N GLN A 70 -16.46 9.68 16.42
CA GLN A 70 -17.92 9.56 16.52
C GLN A 70 -18.68 10.62 15.68
N GLU A 71 -18.13 11.82 15.54
CA GLU A 71 -18.74 12.92 14.78
C GLU A 71 -18.78 12.65 13.27
N GLN A 72 -17.87 11.83 12.75
CA GLN A 72 -17.76 11.47 11.33
C GLN A 72 -18.34 10.07 11.03
N GLY A 73 -18.80 9.33 12.04
CA GLY A 73 -19.27 7.95 11.88
C GLY A 73 -18.19 6.98 11.40
N LEU A 74 -16.92 7.31 11.68
CA LEU A 74 -15.78 6.49 11.33
C LEU A 74 -15.46 5.52 12.46
N PHE A 75 -14.96 4.34 12.10
CA PHE A 75 -14.45 3.35 13.04
C PHE A 75 -13.09 2.89 12.57
N ALA A 76 -12.23 2.48 13.50
CA ALA A 76 -10.89 2.09 13.16
C ALA A 76 -10.40 0.89 13.96
N SER A 77 -9.51 0.13 13.33
CA SER A 77 -8.76 -0.96 13.93
C SER A 77 -7.27 -0.73 13.70
N GLY A 78 -6.53 -0.57 14.80
CA GLY A 78 -5.09 -0.41 14.79
C GLY A 78 -4.37 -1.76 14.77
N ASN A 79 -3.29 -1.87 14.00
CA ASN A 79 -2.41 -3.03 13.94
C ASN A 79 -0.96 -2.56 13.70
N CYS A 80 -0.04 -3.49 13.51
CA CYS A 80 1.35 -3.22 13.18
C CYS A 80 1.80 -4.10 12.03
N THR A 81 2.67 -3.55 11.17
CA THR A 81 3.23 -4.29 10.04
C THR A 81 4.64 -3.82 9.74
N ASP A 82 5.47 -4.73 9.26
CA ASP A 82 6.77 -4.43 8.64
C ASP A 82 6.67 -4.34 7.11
N ASP A 83 5.54 -4.75 6.54
CA ASP A 83 5.23 -4.69 5.11
C ASP A 83 3.86 -4.01 4.87
N PRO A 84 3.85 -2.67 4.71
CA PRO A 84 2.63 -1.91 4.43
C PRO A 84 1.91 -2.36 3.15
N ARG A 85 2.66 -2.83 2.13
CA ARG A 85 2.07 -3.29 0.87
C ARG A 85 1.29 -4.56 1.09
N LYS A 86 1.90 -5.54 1.74
CA LYS A 86 1.25 -6.83 2.04
C LYS A 86 0.08 -6.65 2.99
N PHE A 87 0.22 -5.78 3.99
CA PHE A 87 -0.86 -5.44 4.89
C PHE A 87 -2.04 -4.84 4.13
N ALA A 88 -1.82 -3.81 3.30
CA ALA A 88 -2.87 -3.21 2.50
C ALA A 88 -3.55 -4.25 1.58
N ALA A 89 -2.77 -5.08 0.87
CA ALA A 89 -3.34 -6.12 0.02
C ALA A 89 -4.25 -7.09 0.80
N SER A 90 -3.87 -7.44 2.03
CA SER A 90 -4.71 -8.28 2.89
C SER A 90 -5.95 -7.55 3.42
N ALA A 91 -5.83 -6.27 3.73
CA ALA A 91 -6.91 -5.46 4.29
C ALA A 91 -8.02 -5.17 3.25
N PHE A 92 -7.62 -4.81 2.03
CA PHE A 92 -8.58 -4.53 0.95
C PHE A 92 -9.11 -5.78 0.26
N GLY A 93 -8.42 -6.92 0.35
CA GLY A 93 -8.80 -8.15 -0.34
C GLY A 93 -8.91 -7.92 -1.84
N ASP A 94 -10.08 -8.21 -2.42
CA ASP A 94 -10.35 -8.03 -3.85
C ASP A 94 -10.72 -6.57 -4.22
N SER A 95 -10.87 -5.68 -3.22
CA SER A 95 -11.24 -4.29 -3.48
C SER A 95 -10.04 -3.51 -4.02
N PRO A 96 -10.20 -2.74 -5.11
CA PRO A 96 -9.12 -1.94 -5.65
C PRO A 96 -8.74 -0.80 -4.68
N TYR A 97 -7.45 -0.51 -4.60
CA TYR A 97 -6.94 0.55 -3.76
C TYR A 97 -5.71 1.22 -4.39
N VAL A 98 -5.41 2.44 -3.93
CA VAL A 98 -4.18 3.15 -4.26
C VAL A 98 -3.33 3.33 -3.01
N LEU A 99 -2.06 2.95 -3.08
CA LEU A 99 -1.07 3.16 -2.04
C LEU A 99 -0.22 4.39 -2.37
N VAL A 100 -0.30 5.41 -1.53
CA VAL A 100 0.47 6.66 -1.61
C VAL A 100 1.55 6.63 -0.54
N LYS A 101 2.80 6.80 -0.92
CA LYS A 101 3.91 7.05 0.01
C LYS A 101 4.25 8.52 -0.02
N LEU A 102 4.25 9.14 1.15
CA LEU A 102 4.64 10.52 1.35
C LEU A 102 6.03 10.57 1.95
N TYR A 103 6.86 11.43 1.39
CA TYR A 103 8.23 11.67 1.79
C TYR A 103 8.41 13.15 2.11
N THR A 104 9.40 13.44 2.95
CA THR A 104 9.73 14.82 3.28
C THR A 104 10.03 15.62 2.01
N PRO A 105 9.44 16.82 1.86
CA PRO A 105 9.72 17.69 0.72
C PRO A 105 11.22 17.90 0.51
N ASP A 106 11.62 18.10 -0.74
CA ASP A 106 13.01 18.35 -1.14
C ASP A 106 14.00 17.22 -0.82
N THR A 107 13.52 16.02 -0.47
CA THR A 107 14.37 14.83 -0.25
C THR A 107 14.40 13.86 -1.42
N ASN A 108 13.73 14.16 -2.53
CA ASN A 108 13.63 13.27 -3.70
C ASN A 108 13.18 11.84 -3.33
N CYS A 109 12.19 11.76 -2.44
CA CYS A 109 11.65 10.51 -1.91
C CYS A 109 12.65 9.61 -1.16
N GLU A 110 13.55 10.21 -0.39
CA GLU A 110 14.52 9.50 0.47
C GLU A 110 14.00 9.32 1.91
N THR A 111 13.35 10.34 2.49
CA THR A 111 12.89 10.31 3.88
C THR A 111 11.38 10.06 3.95
N LEU A 112 10.97 8.85 4.34
CA LEU A 112 9.55 8.48 4.42
C LEU A 112 8.87 9.16 5.62
N GLU A 113 7.77 9.86 5.38
CA GLU A 113 6.93 10.48 6.42
C GLU A 113 5.72 9.63 6.78
N GLY A 114 5.11 8.99 5.77
CA GLY A 114 3.91 8.20 5.98
C GLY A 114 3.49 7.46 4.72
N ILE A 115 2.57 6.53 4.89
CA ILE A 115 1.93 5.81 3.80
C ILE A 115 0.44 5.81 4.04
N SER A 116 -0.34 6.05 2.99
CA SER A 116 -1.79 5.94 3.04
C SER A 116 -2.26 5.06 1.90
N ALA A 117 -3.15 4.13 2.19
CA ALA A 117 -3.90 3.39 1.19
C ALA A 117 -5.34 3.91 1.16
N TYR A 118 -5.90 4.14 -0.03
CA TYR A 118 -7.26 4.65 -0.21
C TYR A 118 -8.06 3.67 -1.07
N ARG A 119 -9.28 3.32 -0.62
CA ARG A 119 -10.22 2.51 -1.41
C ARG A 119 -10.60 3.25 -2.68
N VAL A 120 -10.68 2.52 -3.79
CA VAL A 120 -11.04 3.07 -5.10
C VAL A 120 -12.44 2.59 -5.45
N ASP A 121 -13.46 3.38 -5.14
CA ASP A 121 -14.87 3.03 -5.36
C ASP A 121 -15.70 4.18 -5.97
N ASN A 122 -15.03 5.25 -6.43
CA ASN A 122 -15.61 6.50 -6.92
C ASN A 122 -16.44 7.27 -5.87
N GLY A 123 -16.54 6.77 -4.63
CA GLY A 123 -17.22 7.42 -3.51
C GLY A 123 -16.41 8.55 -2.91
N CYS A 124 -17.12 9.47 -2.25
CA CYS A 124 -16.50 10.45 -1.35
C CYS A 124 -16.49 9.88 0.06
N HIS A 125 -15.32 9.86 0.69
CA HIS A 125 -15.14 9.30 2.02
C HIS A 125 -14.41 10.29 2.92
N PRO A 126 -14.82 10.45 4.19
CA PRO A 126 -14.02 11.22 5.14
C PRO A 126 -12.67 10.51 5.34
N THR A 127 -11.61 11.30 5.52
CA THR A 127 -10.33 10.72 5.96
C THR A 127 -10.33 10.61 7.48
N ILE A 128 -9.36 9.86 8.02
CA ILE A 128 -9.13 9.84 9.46
C ILE A 128 -8.82 11.24 10.07
N ALA A 129 -8.32 12.16 9.25
CA ALA A 129 -8.11 13.54 9.65
C ALA A 129 -9.43 14.33 9.55
N ALA A 130 -9.94 14.74 10.72
CA ALA A 130 -11.20 15.47 10.83
C ALA A 130 -11.31 16.66 9.87
N GLY A 131 -12.50 16.85 9.29
CA GLY A 131 -12.77 17.95 8.37
C GLY A 131 -12.23 17.77 6.94
N THR A 132 -11.75 16.57 6.58
CA THR A 132 -11.19 16.29 5.25
C THR A 132 -11.80 15.04 4.64
N SER A 133 -11.79 14.97 3.31
CA SER A 133 -12.29 13.81 2.57
C SER A 133 -11.40 13.47 1.38
N PHE A 134 -11.61 12.29 0.83
CA PHE A 134 -10.96 11.82 -0.37
C PHE A 134 -11.97 11.22 -1.34
N GLN A 135 -11.62 11.26 -2.62
CA GLN A 135 -12.28 10.51 -3.67
C GLN A 135 -11.21 9.88 -4.54
N ALA A 136 -11.25 8.56 -4.66
CA ALA A 136 -10.40 7.83 -5.59
C ALA A 136 -11.27 7.21 -6.68
N ASP A 137 -11.06 7.67 -7.91
CA ASP A 137 -11.85 7.36 -9.08
C ASP A 137 -11.05 6.47 -10.05
N TRP A 138 -11.67 5.38 -10.49
CA TRP A 138 -11.15 4.50 -11.53
C TRP A 138 -12.05 4.53 -12.77
N SER A 139 -12.01 5.65 -13.49
CA SER A 139 -12.69 5.83 -14.77
C SER A 139 -11.76 5.58 -15.95
N ASP A 140 -12.32 5.13 -17.07
CA ASP A 140 -11.56 4.87 -18.31
C ASP A 140 -10.91 6.12 -18.91
N THR A 141 -11.36 7.32 -18.52
CA THR A 141 -10.88 8.58 -19.10
C THR A 141 -9.83 9.29 -18.27
N THR A 142 -9.98 9.33 -16.94
CA THR A 142 -9.02 10.04 -16.06
C THR A 142 -9.07 9.46 -14.64
N PRO A 143 -8.46 8.29 -14.40
CA PRO A 143 -8.29 7.77 -13.04
C PRO A 143 -7.64 8.83 -12.15
N SER A 144 -8.18 9.10 -10.96
CA SER A 144 -7.63 10.16 -10.09
C SER A 144 -7.84 9.90 -8.61
N LEU A 145 -6.91 10.35 -7.78
CA LEU A 145 -7.07 10.51 -6.34
C LEU A 145 -7.14 12.00 -6.02
N LYS A 146 -8.19 12.41 -5.31
CA LYS A 146 -8.41 13.80 -4.87
C LYS A 146 -8.52 13.83 -3.35
N LEU A 147 -7.91 14.84 -2.73
CA LEU A 147 -8.13 15.17 -1.33
C LEU A 147 -8.77 16.55 -1.22
N PHE A 148 -9.69 16.69 -0.29
CA PHE A 148 -10.51 17.87 -0.09
C PHE A 148 -10.36 18.39 1.34
N ALA A 149 -10.49 19.71 1.50
CA ALA A 149 -10.49 20.38 2.81
C ALA A 149 -11.91 20.53 3.39
N ASP A 150 -12.82 19.64 2.97
CA ASP A 150 -14.16 19.46 3.52
C ASP A 150 -14.48 17.96 3.59
N GLU A 151 -15.55 17.58 4.28
CA GLU A 151 -15.93 16.17 4.52
C GLU A 151 -16.81 15.56 3.42
N SER A 152 -17.18 16.36 2.41
CA SER A 152 -18.22 16.04 1.42
C SER A 152 -17.74 16.08 -0.03
N CYS A 153 -16.43 16.24 -0.26
CA CYS A 153 -15.82 16.40 -1.57
C CYS A 153 -16.46 17.52 -2.42
N THR A 154 -16.94 18.60 -1.79
CA THR A 154 -17.64 19.70 -2.49
C THR A 154 -16.74 20.90 -2.78
N SER A 155 -15.66 21.06 -2.03
CA SER A 155 -14.63 22.07 -2.29
C SER A 155 -13.78 21.69 -3.52
N SER A 156 -12.93 22.64 -3.94
CA SER A 156 -11.88 22.29 -4.90
C SER A 156 -10.85 21.38 -4.22
N PRO A 157 -10.38 20.30 -4.89
CA PRO A 157 -9.35 19.45 -4.32
C PRO A 157 -8.12 20.27 -3.94
N VAL A 158 -7.65 20.13 -2.71
CA VAL A 158 -6.38 20.71 -2.26
C VAL A 158 -5.19 19.91 -2.78
N PHE A 159 -5.45 18.66 -3.17
CA PHE A 159 -4.49 17.77 -3.79
C PHE A 159 -5.21 16.92 -4.83
N GLN A 160 -4.59 16.73 -5.99
CA GLN A 160 -5.08 15.85 -7.04
C GLN A 160 -3.92 15.14 -7.73
N LEU A 161 -4.06 13.84 -7.93
CA LEU A 161 -3.10 12.99 -8.61
C LEU A 161 -3.83 12.13 -9.64
N GLU A 162 -3.28 12.01 -10.85
CA GLU A 162 -3.79 11.07 -11.85
C GLU A 162 -3.26 9.65 -11.58
N LEU A 163 -4.16 8.67 -11.50
CA LEU A 163 -3.87 7.26 -11.19
C LEU A 163 -3.48 6.45 -12.44
N SER A 164 -3.36 7.08 -13.61
CA SER A 164 -2.82 6.49 -14.86
C SER A 164 -1.34 6.08 -14.74
N ILE A 165 -0.76 6.26 -13.56
CA ILE A 165 0.66 6.15 -13.26
C ILE A 165 0.83 5.12 -12.13
N ASP A 166 0.98 3.83 -12.45
CA ASP A 166 1.77 2.96 -11.56
C ASP A 166 3.24 3.30 -11.83
N SER A 167 3.78 4.26 -11.07
CA SER A 167 5.22 4.54 -11.15
C SER A 167 5.86 4.42 -9.79
N SER A 168 6.91 3.59 -9.74
CA SER A 168 7.89 3.62 -8.67
C SER A 168 8.71 4.92 -8.62
N GLU A 169 8.40 5.88 -9.49
CA GLU A 169 9.12 7.14 -9.65
C GLU A 169 8.71 8.15 -8.57
N CYS A 170 9.65 9.03 -8.22
CA CYS A 170 9.40 10.10 -7.29
C CYS A 170 8.68 11.25 -7.99
N ILE A 171 7.39 11.42 -7.72
CA ILE A 171 6.54 12.47 -8.27
C ILE A 171 6.68 13.71 -7.38
N GLY A 172 6.99 14.85 -7.99
CA GLY A 172 7.09 16.14 -7.27
C GLY A 172 8.16 16.18 -6.18
N GLY A 173 9.12 15.24 -6.17
CA GLY A 173 10.20 15.17 -5.19
C GLY A 173 9.80 14.59 -3.82
N SER A 174 8.52 14.26 -3.59
CA SER A 174 8.00 13.89 -2.28
C SER A 174 6.97 12.75 -2.28
N MET A 175 6.59 12.20 -3.44
CA MET A 175 5.54 11.18 -3.50
C MET A 175 5.89 9.99 -4.37
N LYS A 176 5.45 8.80 -3.97
CA LYS A 176 5.41 7.60 -4.81
C LYS A 176 4.03 6.99 -4.76
N LEU A 177 3.51 6.56 -5.90
CA LEU A 177 2.19 5.96 -6.01
C LEU A 177 2.31 4.50 -6.43
N ARG A 178 1.39 3.66 -5.97
CA ARG A 178 1.13 2.36 -6.58
C ARG A 178 -0.35 2.07 -6.55
N VAL A 179 -0.89 1.76 -7.72
CA VAL A 179 -2.26 1.29 -7.84
C VAL A 179 -2.28 -0.23 -7.71
N ASN A 180 -3.18 -0.72 -6.88
CA ASN A 180 -3.52 -2.12 -6.73
C ASN A 180 -4.99 -2.29 -7.07
N ALA A 181 -5.30 -2.26 -8.37
CA ALA A 181 -6.60 -2.66 -8.88
C ALA A 181 -6.44 -4.04 -9.52
N ASP A 182 -7.34 -4.98 -9.20
CA ASP A 182 -7.44 -6.21 -9.98
C ASP A 182 -8.01 -5.83 -11.35
N LEU A 183 -7.13 -5.43 -12.25
CA LEU A 183 -7.45 -5.21 -13.65
C LEU A 183 -7.67 -6.57 -14.30
N SER A 184 -8.77 -7.23 -13.93
CA SER A 184 -9.28 -8.39 -14.64
C SER A 184 -9.67 -7.94 -16.07
N SER A 185 -8.66 -7.95 -16.94
CA SER A 185 -8.76 -8.07 -18.40
C SER A 185 -9.67 -7.07 -19.14
N SER A 186 -9.11 -5.91 -19.50
CA SER A 186 -9.47 -5.22 -20.75
C SER A 186 -8.31 -5.29 -21.75
N SER A 187 -7.85 -6.51 -22.03
CA SER A 187 -7.17 -6.83 -23.29
C SER A 187 -7.96 -7.89 -24.06
N THR A 188 -9.20 -7.54 -24.42
CA THR A 188 -9.94 -8.27 -25.45
C THR A 188 -9.89 -7.49 -26.76
N GLY A 189 -8.91 -7.84 -27.61
CA GLY A 189 -9.02 -7.90 -29.08
C GLY A 189 -8.96 -6.61 -29.91
N SER A 190 -7.91 -6.45 -30.74
CA SER A 190 -8.04 -6.50 -32.21
C SER A 190 -6.72 -6.33 -32.96
N ALA A 191 -6.48 -7.29 -33.86
CA ALA A 191 -5.94 -7.19 -35.23
C ALA A 191 -4.74 -6.27 -35.52
N ASN A 192 -3.62 -6.90 -35.92
CA ASN A 192 -3.23 -6.99 -37.34
C ASN A 192 -2.29 -8.17 -37.58
#